data_AF-A0A3C0MC84-F1
#
_entry.id   AF-A0A3C0MC84-F1
#
_cell.length_a   1.000
_cell.length_b   1.000
_cell.length_c   1.000
_cell.angle_alpha   90.00
_cell.angle_beta   90.00
_cell.angle_gamma   90.00
#
_symmetry.space_group_name_H-M   'P 1'
#
loop_
_entity.id
_entity.type
_entity.pdbx_description
1 polymer ?
#
loop_
_entity_poly.entity_id
_entity_poly.type
_entity_poly.pdbx_seq_one_letter_code
_entity_poly.pdbx_strand_id
1 'polypeptide(L)' 'MSSPPRFQRVLLKVSGEALMGDDAYGINLAAVTRIAGEIKEAINIGAQLCLVTGGGNIFRG' A
#
# COMPACT_ATOMS: atom_id res chain seq x y z
N MET A 1 -18.46 9.30 15.78
CA MET A 1 -17.33 8.34 15.78
C MET A 1 -17.58 7.35 14.67
N SER A 2 -16.58 7.06 13.82
CA SER A 2 -16.70 6.04 12.78
C SER A 2 -16.95 4.67 13.40
N SER A 3 -17.80 3.86 12.78
CA SER A 3 -17.95 2.45 13.17
C SER A 3 -16.58 1.75 13.09
N PRO A 4 -16.29 0.81 14.00
CA PRO A 4 -15.01 0.11 13.99
C PRO A 4 -14.83 -0.63 12.65
N PRO A 5 -13.59 -0.74 12.15
CA PRO A 5 -13.32 -1.44 10.91
C PRO A 5 -13.71 -2.91 11.08
N ARG A 6 -14.31 -3.50 10.03
CA ARG A 6 -14.70 -4.92 10.02
C ARG A 6 -13.52 -5.84 10.39
N PHE A 7 -12.31 -5.44 10.02
CA PHE A 7 -11.08 -6.13 10.36
C PHE A 7 -10.16 -5.22 11.17
N GLN A 8 -9.90 -5.59 12.42
CA GLN A 8 -9.06 -4.80 13.33
C GLN A 8 -7.57 -4.91 12.99
N ARG A 9 -7.11 -6.09 12.54
CA ARG A 9 -5.72 -6.38 12.17
C ARG A 9 -5.68 -6.94 10.75
N VAL A 10 -4.88 -6.32 9.89
CA VAL A 10 -4.78 -6.67 8.47
C VAL A 10 -3.32 -6.75 8.05
N LEU A 11 -2.98 -7.81 7.31
CA LEU A 11 -1.76 -7.84 6.50
C LEU A 11 -2.15 -7.43 5.08
N LEU A 12 -1.67 -6.27 4.66
CA LEU A 12 -1.87 -5.74 3.32
C LEU A 12 -0.69 -6.15 2.45
N LYS A 13 -0.95 -6.94 1.40
CA LYS A 13 0.06 -7.24 0.39
C LYS A 13 -0.12 -6.31 -0.80
N VAL A 14 0.96 -5.62 -1.18
CA VAL A 14 1.05 -4.76 -2.36
C VAL A 14 2.07 -5.38 -3.33
N SER A 15 1.80 -5.38 -4.64
CA SER A 15 2.82 -5.78 -5.62
C SER A 15 3.89 -4.69 -5.76
N GLY A 16 5.10 -5.06 -6.20
CA GLY A 16 6.10 -4.03 -6.50
C GLY A 16 5.64 -3.13 -7.63
N GLU A 17 4.99 -3.72 -8.63
CA GLU A 17 4.44 -3.06 -9.81
C GLU A 17 3.43 -1.97 -9.45
N ALA A 18 2.66 -2.12 -8.37
CA ALA A 18 1.74 -1.08 -7.92
C ALA A 18 2.46 0.22 -7.51
N LEU A 19 3.76 0.16 -7.19
CA LEU A 19 4.59 1.31 -6.87
C LEU A 19 5.22 1.97 -8.11
N MET A 20 5.09 1.38 -9.30
CA MET A 20 5.61 1.94 -10.55
C MET A 20 4.66 2.93 -11.19
N GLY A 21 3.37 2.94 -10.82
CA GLY A 21 2.37 3.72 -11.55
C GLY A 21 2.40 3.36 -13.05
N ASP A 22 2.52 4.38 -13.89
CA ASP A 22 2.61 4.22 -15.36
C ASP A 22 4.05 4.04 -15.87
N ASP A 23 5.05 4.03 -14.98
CA ASP A 23 6.46 3.87 -15.36
C ASP A 23 6.78 2.41 -15.70
N ALA A 24 7.77 2.20 -16.58
CA ALA A 24 8.19 0.84 -16.98
C ALA A 24 9.06 0.12 -15.93
N TYR A 25 9.65 0.85 -14.98
CA TYR A 25 10.55 0.35 -13.95
C TYR A 25 10.67 1.33 -12.77
N GLY A 26 11.00 0.84 -11.58
CA GLY A 26 11.42 1.69 -10.46
C GLY A 26 10.29 2.02 -9.47
N ILE A 27 10.36 3.23 -8.90
CA ILE A 27 9.41 3.71 -7.90
C ILE A 27 8.87 5.07 -8.36
N ASN A 28 7.58 5.10 -8.68
CA ASN A 28 6.88 6.31 -9.04
C ASN A 28 6.36 7.01 -7.79
N LEU A 29 6.80 8.25 -7.57
CA LEU A 29 6.47 8.99 -6.37
C LEU A 29 4.95 9.24 -6.22
N ALA A 30 4.25 9.53 -7.32
CA ALA A 30 2.81 9.78 -7.28
C ALA A 30 2.03 8.52 -6.87
N ALA A 31 2.40 7.36 -7.41
CA ALA A 31 1.82 6.07 -7.04
C ALA A 31 2.05 5.76 -5.55
N VAL A 32 3.28 5.95 -5.07
CA VAL A 32 3.63 5.75 -3.65
C VAL A 32 2.84 6.70 -2.75
N THR A 33 2.79 7.99 -3.07
CA THR A 33 2.07 8.98 -2.26
C THR A 33 0.58 8.67 -2.18
N ARG A 34 -0.04 8.23 -3.28
CA ARG A 34 -1.44 7.80 -3.29
C ARG A 34 -1.67 6.61 -2.36
N ILE A 35 -0.89 5.53 -2.52
CA ILE A 35 -1.02 4.31 -1.71
C ILE A 35 -0.76 4.61 -0.22
N ALA A 36 0.23 5.45 0.09
CA ALA A 36 0.50 5.87 1.46
C ALA A 36 -0.67 6.66 2.07
N GLY A 37 -1.36 7.49 1.28
CA GLY A 37 -2.58 8.18 1.67
C GLY A 37 -3.70 7.22 2.05
N GLU A 38 -3.97 6.23 1.21
CA GLU A 38 -4.99 5.19 1.44
C GLU A 38 -4.68 4.36 2.70
N ILE A 39 -3.41 4.01 2.92
CA ILE A 39 -2.97 3.32 4.15
C ILE A 39 -3.18 4.19 5.38
N LYS A 40 -2.87 5.49 5.29
CA LYS A 40 -3.09 6.44 6.38
C LYS A 40 -4.57 6.55 6.74
N GLU A 41 -5.46 6.60 5.75
CA GLU A 41 -6.90 6.61 5.97
C GLU A 41 -7.38 5.35 6.70
N ALA A 42 -6.89 4.17 6.31
CA ALA A 42 -7.18 2.92 6.99
C ALA A 42 -6.73 2.92 8.47
N ILE A 43 -5.53 3.45 8.74
CA ILE A 43 -5.01 3.57 10.12
C ILE A 43 -5.88 4.57 10.92
N ASN A 44 -6.29 5.69 10.32
CA ASN A 44 -7.09 6.72 10.98
C ASN A 44 -8.48 6.21 11.41
N ILE A 45 -9.07 5.25 10.70
CA ILE A 45 -10.33 4.60 11.10
C ILE A 45 -10.12 3.49 12.14
N GLY A 46 -8.88 3.26 12.60
CA GLY A 46 -8.55 2.34 13.68
C GLY A 46 -8.01 0.98 13.25
N ALA A 47 -7.69 0.77 11.97
CA ALA A 47 -7.08 -0.49 11.53
C ALA A 47 -5.61 -0.58 11.96
N GLN A 48 -5.18 -1.78 12.38
CA GLN A 48 -3.78 -2.11 12.64
C GLN A 48 -3.23 -2.85 11.42
N LEU A 49 -2.23 -2.27 10.78
CA LEU A 49 -1.79 -2.71 9.45
C LEU A 49 -0.34 -3.18 9.45
N CYS A 50 -0.10 -4.35 8.86
CA CYS A 50 1.21 -4.82 8.43
C CYS A 50 1.26 -4.75 6.90
N LEU A 51 2.35 -4.22 6.34
CA LEU A 51 2.51 -4.08 4.89
C LEU A 51 3.57 -5.07 4.38
N VAL A 52 3.22 -5.81 3.33
CA VAL A 52 4.15 -6.64 2.56
C VAL A 52 4.18 -6.13 1.13
N THR A 53 5.37 -5.76 0.65
CA THR A 53 5.54 -5.24 -0.72
C THR A 53 6.40 -6.21 -1.53
N GLY A 54 5.93 -6.58 -2.72
CA GLY A 54 6.76 -7.31 -3.68
C GLY A 54 7.89 -6.44 -4.25
N GLY A 55 8.96 -7.06 -4.76
CA GLY A 55 10.12 -6.37 -5.35
C GLY A 55 10.15 -6.34 -6.88
N GLY A 56 9.07 -6.79 -7.55
CA GLY A 56 9.01 -6.97 -9.00
C GLY A 56 9.16 -5.70 -9.83
N ASN A 57 9.05 -4.52 -9.21
CA ASN A 57 9.37 -3.24 -9.83
C ASN A 57 10.86 -2.91 -9.90
N ILE A 58 11.69 -3.57 -9.09
CA ILE A 58 13.14 -3.37 -9.01
C ILE A 58 13.89 -4.60 -9.58
N PHE A 59 13.38 -5.80 -9.34
CA PHE A 59 14.02 -7.02 -9.81
C PHE A 59 12.98 -7.96 -10.40
N ARG A 60 13.16 -8.30 -11.68
CA ARG A 60 12.30 -9.24 -12.43
C ARG A 60 13.16 -10.40 -12.93
N GLY A 61 12.72 -11.62 -12.64
CA GLY A 61 13.37 -12.87 -12.99
C GLY A 61 12.53 -14.05 -12.54
#